data_AF-A0A950B174-F1
#
_entry.id   AF-A0A950B174-F1
#
_cell.length_a   1.000
_cell.length_b   1.000
_cell.length_c   1.000
_cell.angle_alpha   90.00
_cell.angle_beta   90.00
_cell.angle_gamma   90.00
#
_symmetry.space_group_name_H-M   'P 1'
#
loop_
_entity.id
_entity.type
_entity.pdbx_description
1 polymer ?
#
loop_
_entity_poly.entity_id
_entity_poly.type
_entity_poly.pdbx_seq_one_letter_code
_entity_poly.pdbx_strand_id
1 'polypeptide(L)'
;MQFPTSEPPGGLGGSRGEDHDELLRDGIKQTRLLSRAIKLGWEIPEDLRPAIIARLTGVLRTPGLSPRELRSAANGLMATIKLEHDALDLAMRVDEHARLVARLEAVEGKLQADQDK
;
A
#
# COMPACT_ATOMS: atom_id res chain seq x y z
N MET A 1 1.23 -68.20 19.31
CA MET A 1 2.38 -67.41 19.80
C MET A 1 2.13 -65.96 19.41
N GLN A 2 2.09 -65.06 20.39
CA GLN A 2 1.84 -63.63 20.24
C GLN A 2 3.13 -62.90 19.84
N PHE A 3 3.00 -61.88 18.99
CA PHE A 3 4.06 -60.98 18.52
C PHE A 3 4.51 -60.00 19.62
N PRO A 4 5.70 -59.40 19.48
CA PRO A 4 5.66 -57.97 19.23
C PRO A 4 6.55 -57.53 18.06
N THR A 5 5.92 -56.91 17.08
CA THR A 5 6.52 -56.01 16.10
C THR A 5 7.00 -54.76 16.83
N SER A 6 8.31 -54.51 16.82
CA SER A 6 8.89 -53.25 17.27
C SER A 6 8.63 -52.17 16.20
N GLU A 7 7.59 -51.38 16.38
CA GLU A 7 7.48 -50.09 15.69
C GLU A 7 8.60 -49.17 16.23
N PRO A 8 9.43 -48.56 15.38
CA PRO A 8 10.30 -47.49 15.83
C PRO A 8 9.42 -46.28 16.22
N PRO A 9 9.67 -45.64 17.37
CA PRO A 9 8.89 -44.52 17.83
C PRO A 9 8.94 -43.39 16.79
N GLY A 10 7.76 -42.91 16.41
CA GLY A 10 7.57 -41.72 15.60
C GLY A 10 8.28 -40.53 16.24
N GLY A 11 9.50 -40.28 15.80
CA GLY A 11 10.20 -39.03 16.01
C GLY A 11 9.68 -38.00 15.01
N LEU A 12 8.47 -37.50 15.23
CA LEU A 12 8.04 -36.22 14.69
C LEU A 12 8.93 -35.15 15.34
N GLY A 13 10.13 -34.97 14.80
CA GLY A 13 11.00 -33.83 15.05
C GLY A 13 10.42 -32.58 14.40
N GLY A 14 9.22 -32.19 14.81
CA GLY A 14 8.55 -30.94 14.44
C GLY A 14 8.55 -29.98 15.63
N SER A 15 9.71 -29.66 16.18
CA SER A 15 9.80 -28.64 17.25
C SER A 15 11.01 -27.71 17.06
N ARG A 16 11.38 -27.49 15.80
CA ARG A 16 12.29 -26.42 15.37
C ARG A 16 11.73 -25.77 14.12
N GLY A 17 10.72 -24.91 14.26
CA GLY A 17 10.33 -24.02 13.17
C GLY A 17 8.88 -23.55 13.14
N GLU A 18 7.94 -24.20 13.82
CA GLU A 18 6.51 -23.91 13.61
C GLU A 18 6.10 -22.51 14.08
N ASP A 19 6.48 -22.09 15.28
CA ASP A 19 6.11 -20.76 15.81
C ASP A 19 6.70 -19.60 15.00
N HIS A 20 7.94 -19.76 14.51
CA HIS A 20 8.62 -18.73 13.74
C HIS A 20 8.08 -18.66 12.30
N ASP A 21 7.68 -19.79 11.72
CA ASP A 21 7.11 -19.87 10.37
C ASP A 21 5.64 -19.40 10.35
N GLU A 22 4.88 -19.59 11.43
CA GLU A 22 3.51 -19.07 11.55
C GLU A 22 3.47 -17.54 11.66
N LEU A 23 4.33 -16.96 12.51
CA LEU A 23 4.47 -15.51 12.64
C LEU A 23 4.95 -14.85 11.33
N LEU A 24 5.87 -15.50 10.61
CA LEU A 24 6.33 -15.04 9.30
C LEU A 24 5.23 -15.17 8.24
N ARG A 25 4.46 -16.27 8.23
CA ARG A 25 3.34 -16.45 7.29
C ARG A 25 2.24 -15.43 7.49
N ASP A 26 1.92 -15.08 8.73
CA ASP A 26 0.91 -14.06 9.02
C ASP A 26 1.43 -12.65 8.75
N GLY A 27 2.73 -12.39 8.97
CA GLY A 27 3.42 -11.17 8.50
C GLY A 27 3.31 -10.98 6.99
N ILE A 28 3.59 -12.03 6.20
CA ILE A 28 3.51 -12.02 4.73
C ILE A 28 2.09 -11.71 4.25
N LYS A 29 1.07 -12.33 4.86
CA LYS A 29 -0.34 -12.08 4.51
C LYS A 29 -0.72 -10.63 4.80
N GLN A 30 -0.33 -10.11 5.96
CA GLN A 30 -0.64 -8.74 6.37
C GLN A 30 0.04 -7.70 5.45
N THR A 31 1.33 -7.87 5.13
CA THR A 31 2.06 -6.98 4.19
C THR A 31 1.41 -6.96 2.82
N ARG A 32 1.00 -8.12 2.30
CA ARG A 32 0.34 -8.23 0.99
C ARG A 32 -1.05 -7.61 0.97
N LEU A 33 -1.82 -7.80 2.05
CA LEU A 33 -3.15 -7.19 2.18
C LEU A 33 -3.04 -5.66 2.21
N LEU A 34 -2.11 -5.11 2.99
CA LEU A 34 -1.85 -3.67 3.02
C LEU A 34 -1.43 -3.12 1.65
N SER A 35 -0.47 -3.78 1.01
CA SER A 35 -0.04 -3.43 -0.35
C SER A 35 -1.21 -3.43 -1.34
N ARG A 36 -2.09 -4.43 -1.25
CA ARG A 36 -3.27 -4.54 -2.11
C ARG A 36 -4.31 -3.47 -1.80
N ALA A 37 -4.58 -3.18 -0.53
CA ALA A 37 -5.52 -2.14 -0.11
C ALA A 37 -5.12 -0.77 -0.67
N ILE A 38 -3.83 -0.41 -0.56
CA ILE A 38 -3.29 0.84 -1.12
C ILE A 38 -3.45 0.85 -2.64
N LYS A 39 -3.06 -0.22 -3.33
CA LYS A 39 -3.12 -0.29 -4.81
C LYS A 39 -4.54 -0.25 -5.36
N LEU A 40 -5.51 -0.74 -4.61
CA LEU A 40 -6.93 -0.71 -4.98
C LEU A 40 -7.63 0.58 -4.51
N GLY A 41 -6.91 1.51 -3.90
CA GLY A 41 -7.49 2.76 -3.41
C GLY A 41 -8.54 2.54 -2.31
N TRP A 42 -8.35 1.53 -1.46
CA TRP A 42 -9.23 1.34 -0.32
C TRP A 42 -9.14 2.55 0.59
N GLU A 43 -10.26 2.91 1.20
CA GLU A 43 -10.30 4.02 2.14
C GLU A 43 -9.50 3.65 3.40
N ILE A 44 -8.38 4.35 3.58
CA ILE A 44 -7.51 4.19 4.74
C ILE A 44 -7.64 5.48 5.56
N PRO A 45 -8.12 5.40 6.82
CA PRO A 45 -8.17 6.52 7.74
C PRO A 45 -6.83 7.23 7.84
N GLU A 46 -6.84 8.57 7.83
CA GLU A 46 -5.61 9.37 7.75
C GLU A 46 -4.67 9.13 8.94
N ASP A 47 -5.22 8.88 10.12
CA ASP A 47 -4.50 8.54 11.35
C ASP A 47 -3.74 7.20 11.24
N LEU A 48 -4.22 6.27 10.41
CA LEU A 48 -3.59 4.96 10.22
C LEU A 48 -2.52 4.95 9.12
N ARG A 49 -2.49 5.96 8.23
CA ARG A 49 -1.55 6.00 7.10
C ARG A 49 -0.09 6.00 7.55
N PRO A 50 0.34 6.81 8.55
CA PRO A 50 1.73 6.80 9.02
C PRO A 50 2.13 5.43 9.58
N ALA A 51 1.23 4.77 10.31
CA ALA A 51 1.49 3.44 10.87
C ALA A 51 1.67 2.37 9.78
N ILE A 52 0.86 2.43 8.72
CA ILE A 52 0.98 1.51 7.57
C ILE A 52 2.30 1.74 6.83
N ILE A 53 2.66 2.99 6.55
CA ILE A 53 3.93 3.35 5.90
C ILE A 53 5.12 2.89 6.75
N ALA A 54 5.08 3.17 8.06
CA ALA A 54 6.12 2.74 8.99
C ALA A 54 6.27 1.21 9.01
N ARG A 55 5.15 0.48 8.98
CA ARG A 55 5.14 -0.98 8.91
C ARG A 55 5.77 -1.51 7.62
N LEU A 56 5.35 -1.00 6.46
CA LEU A 56 5.92 -1.42 5.16
C LEU A 56 7.42 -1.08 5.08
N THR A 57 7.82 0.06 5.64
CA THR A 57 9.24 0.46 5.75
C THR A 57 10.01 -0.48 6.67
N GLY A 58 9.41 -0.89 7.79
CA GLY A 58 9.96 -1.88 8.70
C GLY A 58 10.23 -3.20 8.01
N VAL A 59 9.27 -3.71 7.23
CA VAL A 59 9.43 -4.95 6.44
C VAL A 59 10.65 -4.87 5.51
N LEU A 60 10.90 -3.75 4.84
CA LEU A 60 12.06 -3.60 3.97
C LEU A 60 13.40 -3.58 4.72
N ARG A 61 13.41 -3.22 6.00
CA ARG A 61 14.60 -3.17 6.85
C ARG A 61 14.86 -4.46 7.61
N THR A 62 13.88 -5.36 7.67
CA THR A 62 14.00 -6.64 8.39
C THR A 62 14.83 -7.63 7.57
N PRO A 63 16.00 -8.06 8.07
CA PRO A 63 16.79 -9.10 7.41
C PRO A 63 16.10 -10.45 7.49
N GLY A 64 16.34 -11.31 6.51
CA GLY A 64 15.82 -12.69 6.51
C GLY A 64 14.37 -12.87 6.04
N LEU A 65 13.68 -11.79 5.64
CA LEU A 65 12.35 -11.90 5.05
C LEU A 65 12.38 -12.45 3.62
N SER A 66 11.27 -13.07 3.22
CA SER A 66 11.15 -13.65 1.89
C SER A 66 11.21 -12.58 0.79
N PRO A 67 11.82 -12.86 -0.38
CA PRO A 67 11.84 -11.91 -1.50
C PRO A 67 10.45 -11.45 -1.96
N ARG A 68 9.43 -12.30 -1.78
CA ARG A 68 8.04 -11.98 -2.11
C ARG A 68 7.45 -10.94 -1.16
N GLU A 69 7.80 -11.01 0.12
CA GLU A 69 7.33 -10.06 1.13
C GLU A 69 7.98 -8.70 0.93
N LEU A 70 9.29 -8.66 0.73
CA LEU A 70 10.04 -7.45 0.40
C LEU A 70 9.46 -6.76 -0.84
N ARG A 71 9.20 -7.53 -1.91
CA ARG A 71 8.57 -7.01 -3.13
C ARG A 71 7.17 -6.46 -2.87
N SER A 72 6.40 -7.11 -2.00
CA SER A 72 5.04 -6.66 -1.68
C SER A 72 5.06 -5.34 -0.89
N ALA A 73 5.99 -5.21 0.06
CA ALA A 73 6.20 -3.96 0.80
C ALA A 73 6.67 -2.82 -0.11
N ALA A 74 7.67 -3.07 -0.96
CA ALA A 74 8.18 -2.09 -1.93
C ALA A 74 7.07 -1.61 -2.88
N ASN A 75 6.26 -2.54 -3.42
CA ASN A 75 5.13 -2.20 -4.27
C ASN A 75 4.05 -1.38 -3.54
N GLY A 76 3.83 -1.66 -2.25
CA GLY A 76 2.88 -0.89 -1.44
C GLY A 76 3.36 0.55 -1.26
N LEU A 77 4.63 0.75 -0.89
CA LEU A 77 5.22 2.08 -0.73
C LEU A 77 5.22 2.89 -2.03
N MET A 78 5.59 2.27 -3.16
CA MET A 78 5.53 2.94 -4.46
C MET A 78 4.10 3.35 -4.83
N ALA A 79 3.10 2.53 -4.49
CA ALA A 79 1.71 2.87 -4.71
C ALA A 79 1.26 4.06 -3.86
N THR A 80 1.71 4.14 -2.60
CA THR A 80 1.45 5.31 -1.74
C THR A 80 2.03 6.58 -2.34
N ILE A 81 3.31 6.58 -2.72
CA ILE A 81 3.99 7.75 -3.32
C ILE A 81 3.27 8.18 -4.59
N LYS A 82 2.87 7.21 -5.43
CA LYS A 82 2.11 7.51 -6.64
C LYS A 82 0.79 8.21 -6.33
N LEU A 83 0.01 7.72 -5.37
CA LEU A 83 -1.27 8.33 -4.99
C LEU A 83 -1.08 9.76 -4.45
N GLU A 84 -0.02 10.01 -3.69
CA GLU A 84 0.33 11.35 -3.20
C GLU A 84 0.67 12.29 -4.36
N HIS A 85 1.47 11.84 -5.32
CA HIS A 85 1.78 12.61 -6.53
C HIS A 85 0.54 12.86 -7.39
N ASP A 86 -0.29 11.84 -7.62
CA ASP A 86 -1.53 11.97 -8.41
C ASP A 86 -2.48 12.99 -7.74
N ALA A 87 -2.54 13.03 -6.40
CA ALA A 87 -3.31 14.01 -5.65
C ALA A 87 -2.76 15.45 -5.79
N LEU A 88 -1.44 15.62 -5.76
CA LEU A 88 -0.80 16.92 -6.00
C LEU A 88 -1.02 17.42 -7.43
N ASP A 89 -0.85 16.55 -8.42
CA ASP A 89 -1.11 16.86 -9.82
C ASP A 89 -2.57 17.30 -10.03
N LEU A 90 -3.52 16.60 -9.40
CA LEU A 90 -4.93 16.98 -9.44
C LEU A 90 -5.16 18.35 -8.80
N ALA A 91 -4.58 18.61 -7.63
CA ALA A 91 -4.71 19.90 -6.95
C ALA A 91 -4.17 21.05 -7.81
N MET A 92 -3.03 20.85 -8.48
CA MET A 92 -2.45 21.83 -9.40
C MET A 92 -3.36 22.10 -10.61
N ARG A 93 -3.93 21.05 -11.21
CA ARG A 93 -4.85 21.20 -12.34
C ARG A 93 -6.14 21.91 -11.95
N VAL A 94 -6.66 21.67 -10.76
CA VAL A 94 -7.85 22.35 -10.24
C VAL A 94 -7.57 23.85 -10.06
N ASP A 95 -6.41 24.22 -9.50
CA ASP A 95 -6.01 25.62 -9.36
C ASP A 95 -5.80 26.30 -10.73
N GLU A 96 -5.14 25.63 -11.67
CA GLU A 96 -4.96 26.13 -13.03
C GLU A 96 -6.32 26.34 -13.73
N HIS A 97 -7.22 25.37 -13.63
CA HIS A 97 -8.57 25.48 -14.19
C HIS A 97 -9.32 26.68 -13.61
N ALA A 98 -9.28 26.88 -12.29
CA ALA A 98 -9.92 28.03 -11.65
C ALA A 98 -9.38 29.37 -12.17
N ARG A 99 -8.06 29.47 -12.39
CA ARG A 99 -7.44 30.67 -12.97
C ARG A 99 -7.86 30.90 -14.41
N LEU A 100 -7.94 29.85 -15.22
CA LEU A 100 -8.36 29.94 -16.62
C LEU A 100 -9.82 30.37 -16.75
N VAL A 101 -10.71 29.82 -15.92
CA VAL A 101 -12.12 30.21 -15.86
C VAL A 101 -12.25 31.69 -15.52
N ALA A 102 -11.60 32.15 -14.44
CA ALA A 102 -11.64 33.57 -14.06
C ALA A 102 -11.14 34.50 -15.16
N ARG A 103 -10.12 34.07 -15.93
CA ARG A 103 -9.59 34.83 -17.06
C ARG A 103 -10.57 34.86 -18.24
N LEU A 104 -11.23 33.74 -18.54
CA LEU A 104 -12.24 33.67 -19.59
C LEU A 104 -13.42 34.59 -19.28
N GLU A 105 -13.97 34.51 -18.07
CA GLU A 105 -15.06 35.39 -17.61
C GLU A 105 -14.68 36.87 -17.72
N ALA A 106 -13.45 37.24 -17.35
CA ALA A 106 -12.96 38.60 -17.48
C ALA A 106 -12.82 39.07 -18.93
N VAL A 107 -12.54 38.16 -19.88
CA VAL A 107 -12.46 38.49 -21.32
C VAL A 107 -13.86 38.58 -21.93
N GLU A 108 -14.75 37.65 -21.60
CA GLU A 108 -16.15 37.66 -22.05
C GLU A 108 -16.86 38.93 -21.55
N GLY A 109 -16.65 39.31 -20.30
CA GLY A 109 -17.21 40.55 -19.74
C GLY A 109 -16.73 41.81 -20.47
N LYS A 110 -15.46 41.85 -20.90
CA LYS A 110 -14.92 42.96 -21.71
C LYS A 110 -15.53 42.98 -23.12
N LEU A 111 -15.64 41.81 -23.75
CA LEU A 111 -16.22 41.69 -25.07
C LEU A 111 -17.69 42.16 -25.08
N GLN A 112 -18.46 41.74 -24.08
CA GLN A 112 -19.85 42.18 -23.93
C GLN A 112 -19.94 43.70 -23.75
N ALA A 113 -19.12 44.28 -22.88
CA ALA A 113 -19.09 45.72 -22.64
C ALA A 113 -18.68 46.55 -23.86
N ASP A 114 -17.93 45.97 -24.80
CA ASP A 114 -17.56 46.63 -26.06
C ASP A 114 -18.62 46.45 -27.16
N GLN A 115 -19.45 45.41 -27.09
CA GLN A 115 -20.59 45.22 -28.00
C GLN A 115 -21.79 46.13 -27.64
N ASP A 116 -21.91 46.53 -26.38
CA ASP A 116 -22.99 47.38 -25.88
C ASP A 116 -22.72 48.90 -26.04
N LYS A 117 -21.59 49.29 -26.66
CA LYS A 117 -21.21 50.68 -26.97
C LYS A 117 -21.46 51.04 -28.43
#